data_AF-A0A8J7ZNI1-F1
#
_entry.id   AF-A0A8J7ZNI1-F1
#
_cell.length_a   1.000
_cell.length_b   1.000
_cell.length_c   1.000
_cell.angle_alpha   90.00
_cell.angle_beta   90.00
_cell.angle_gamma   90.00
#
_symmetry.space_group_name_H-M   'P 1'
#
loop_
_entity.id
_entity.type
_entity.pdbx_description
1 polymer ?
#
loop_
_entity_poly.entity_id
_entity_poly.type
_entity_poly.pdbx_seq_one_letter_code
_entity_poly.pdbx_strand_id
1 'polypeptide(L)'
;MRSERLRREIDDALRAGWKIEDEASDRVVLVKRNFGDLGIHVIIALLTAWWSFGVINGVYAAFKYLNDSQRRVVWESRRACPECGEPAAEDAEFCRRCGEALPEDPDGPRACPECGVSLSEDARYCRNCGSEVAA
;
A
#
# COMPACT_ATOMS: atom_id res chain seq x y z
N MET A 1 10.74 -15.35 12.53
CA MET A 1 10.48 -15.78 11.13
C MET A 1 9.19 -15.13 10.68
N ARG A 2 9.14 -14.55 9.47
CA ARG A 2 7.91 -13.95 8.92
C ARG A 2 6.85 -15.00 8.61
N SER A 3 5.56 -14.69 8.79
CA SER A 3 4.48 -15.62 8.46
C SER A 3 4.44 -15.95 6.95
N GLU A 4 3.89 -17.12 6.61
CA GLU A 4 3.68 -17.50 5.20
C GLU A 4 2.74 -16.54 4.48
N ARG A 5 1.78 -15.95 5.21
CA ARG A 5 0.89 -14.91 4.71
C ARG A 5 1.68 -13.68 4.27
N LEU A 6 2.49 -13.10 5.17
CA LEU A 6 3.29 -11.93 4.87
C LEU A 6 4.22 -12.18 3.67
N ARG A 7 4.82 -13.38 3.59
CA ARG A 7 5.66 -13.78 2.47
C ARG A 7 4.90 -13.81 1.14
N ARG A 8 3.69 -14.38 1.10
CA ARG A 8 2.85 -14.41 -0.11
C ARG A 8 2.44 -13.02 -0.56
N GLU A 9 1.99 -12.18 0.36
CA GLU A 9 1.59 -10.80 0.03
C GLU A 9 2.75 -9.98 -0.53
N ILE A 10 3.96 -10.13 0.04
CA ILE A 10 5.17 -9.48 -0.49
C ILE A 10 5.46 -10.01 -1.90
N ASP A 11 5.44 -11.33 -2.12
CA ASP A 11 5.73 -11.93 -3.42
C ASP A 11 4.72 -11.49 -4.50
N ASP A 12 3.43 -11.45 -4.17
CA ASP A 12 2.37 -10.93 -5.03
C ASP A 12 2.60 -9.45 -5.37
N ALA A 13 2.98 -8.64 -4.39
CA ALA A 13 3.28 -7.23 -4.63
C ALA A 13 4.52 -7.04 -5.53
N LEU A 14 5.60 -7.81 -5.29
CA LEU A 14 6.79 -7.77 -6.12
C LEU A 14 6.48 -8.15 -7.58
N ARG A 15 5.66 -9.19 -7.78
CA ARG A 15 5.16 -9.58 -9.12
C ARG A 15 4.33 -8.50 -9.79
N ALA A 16 3.55 -7.74 -9.00
CA ALA A 16 2.80 -6.58 -9.49
C ALA A 16 3.66 -5.33 -9.74
N GLY A 17 4.99 -5.43 -9.62
CA GLY A 17 5.95 -4.38 -9.92
C GLY A 17 6.24 -3.43 -8.76
N TRP A 18 5.81 -3.77 -7.55
CA TRP A 18 6.21 -3.04 -6.35
C TRP A 18 7.67 -3.35 -5.99
N LYS A 19 8.32 -2.42 -5.31
CA LYS A 19 9.69 -2.59 -4.80
C LYS A 19 9.69 -2.36 -3.29
N ILE A 20 10.50 -3.13 -2.58
CA ILE A 20 10.70 -2.94 -1.14
C ILE A 20 11.52 -1.67 -0.93
N GLU A 21 11.01 -0.78 -0.09
CA GLU A 21 11.68 0.46 0.34
C GLU A 21 12.32 0.28 1.72
N ASP A 22 11.57 -0.26 2.68
CA ASP A 22 12.00 -0.46 4.06
C ASP A 22 11.48 -1.80 4.62
N GLU A 23 12.29 -2.47 5.41
CA GLU A 23 11.98 -3.76 6.02
C GLU A 23 12.11 -3.70 7.53
N ALA A 24 10.98 -3.69 8.22
CA ALA A 24 10.93 -3.83 9.66
C ALA A 24 10.63 -5.27 10.08
N SER A 25 10.71 -5.53 11.39
CA SER A 25 10.40 -6.83 11.98
C SER A 25 8.91 -7.19 11.92
N ASP A 26 8.05 -6.19 11.89
CA ASP A 26 6.60 -6.26 12.01
C ASP A 26 5.87 -5.75 10.76
N ARG A 27 6.58 -5.16 9.79
CA ARG A 27 6.01 -4.64 8.55
C ARG A 27 7.04 -4.52 7.44
N VAL A 28 6.55 -4.44 6.20
CA VAL A 28 7.34 -4.13 5.01
C VAL A 28 6.69 -2.98 4.27
N VAL A 29 7.51 -2.00 3.91
CA VAL A 29 7.10 -0.85 3.11
C VAL A 29 7.43 -1.12 1.65
N LEU A 30 6.43 -0.97 0.80
CA LEU A 30 6.49 -1.19 -0.64
C LEU A 30 6.19 0.13 -1.36
N VAL A 31 6.94 0.41 -2.42
CA VAL A 31 6.73 1.59 -3.28
C VAL A 31 6.62 1.17 -4.74
N LYS A 32 5.71 1.80 -5.47
CA LYS A 32 5.55 1.67 -6.92
C LYS A 32 5.58 3.06 -7.56
N ARG A 33 6.53 3.26 -8.48
CA ARG A 33 6.71 4.54 -9.20
C ARG A 33 6.07 4.48 -10.58
N ASN A 34 5.44 5.57 -10.99
CA ASN A 34 4.72 5.67 -12.26
C ASN A 34 5.33 6.75 -13.15
N PHE A 35 5.44 6.50 -14.45
CA PHE A 35 5.97 7.50 -15.39
C PHE A 35 4.91 8.51 -15.87
N GLY A 36 3.63 8.27 -15.56
CA GLY A 36 2.50 9.07 -16.01
C GLY A 36 1.63 8.34 -17.03
N ASP A 37 0.55 9.00 -17.47
CA ASP A 37 -0.35 8.47 -18.48
C ASP A 37 0.28 8.47 -19.88
N LEU A 38 0.14 7.36 -20.60
CA LEU A 38 0.70 7.18 -21.95
C LEU A 38 0.11 8.18 -22.96
N GLY A 39 -1.19 8.49 -22.85
CA GLY A 39 -1.84 9.47 -23.72
C GLY A 39 -1.26 10.87 -23.54
N ILE A 40 -1.00 11.28 -22.30
CA ILE A 40 -0.34 12.57 -22.00
C ILE A 40 1.07 12.60 -22.61
N HIS A 41 1.85 11.51 -22.51
CA HIS A 41 3.16 11.45 -23.18
C HIS A 41 3.04 11.60 -24.70
N VAL A 42 2.04 10.99 -25.34
CA VAL A 42 1.81 11.13 -26.78
C VAL A 42 1.45 12.57 -27.14
N ILE A 43 0.55 13.21 -26.38
CA ILE A 43 0.17 14.61 -26.59
C ILE A 43 1.39 15.53 -26.47
N ILE A 44 2.19 15.38 -25.40
CA ILE A 44 3.40 16.18 -25.22
C ILE A 44 4.39 15.93 -26.36
N ALA A 45 4.62 14.67 -26.75
CA ALA A 45 5.50 14.35 -27.88
C ALA A 45 5.03 15.03 -29.17
N LEU A 46 3.73 14.95 -29.49
CA LEU A 46 3.18 15.58 -30.68
C LEU A 46 3.30 17.10 -30.64
N LEU A 47 3.11 17.75 -29.49
CA LEU A 47 3.17 19.21 -29.38
C LEU A 47 4.59 19.75 -29.26
N THR A 48 5.55 18.95 -28.79
CA THR A 48 6.87 19.47 -28.42
C THR A 48 8.07 18.77 -29.07
N ALA A 49 7.94 17.58 -29.63
CA ALA A 49 9.12 16.82 -30.09
C ALA A 49 9.91 17.53 -31.21
N TRP A 50 9.26 18.24 -32.13
CA TRP A 50 9.92 18.87 -33.28
C TRP A 50 10.77 20.11 -32.93
N TRP A 51 10.57 20.73 -31.75
CA TRP A 51 11.35 21.89 -31.32
C TRP A 51 12.08 21.66 -29.99
N SER A 52 11.58 20.76 -29.16
CA SER A 52 12.18 20.40 -27.87
C SER A 52 12.96 19.09 -27.92
N PHE A 53 13.00 18.39 -29.06
CA PHE A 53 13.64 17.08 -29.22
C PHE A 53 13.24 16.05 -28.13
N GLY A 54 12.01 16.11 -27.64
CA GLY A 54 11.50 15.22 -26.59
C GLY A 54 11.93 15.55 -25.16
N VAL A 55 12.74 16.59 -24.93
CA VAL A 55 13.19 17.00 -23.58
C VAL A 55 12.00 17.26 -22.64
N ILE A 56 10.97 17.97 -23.11
CA ILE A 56 9.78 18.28 -22.29
C ILE A 56 9.05 17.00 -21.86
N ASN A 57 8.93 16.03 -22.76
CA ASN A 57 8.32 14.74 -22.44
C ASN A 57 9.13 13.98 -21.38
N GLY A 58 10.46 13.97 -21.51
CA GLY A 58 11.36 13.39 -20.52
C GLY A 58 11.27 14.07 -19.15
N VAL A 59 11.20 15.40 -19.12
CA VAL A 59 11.02 16.17 -17.88
C VAL A 59 9.67 15.84 -17.22
N TYR A 60 8.58 15.75 -18.00
CA TYR A 60 7.28 15.32 -17.49
C TYR A 60 7.34 13.91 -16.90
N ALA A 61 7.94 12.95 -17.62
CA ALA A 61 8.11 11.58 -17.14
C ALA A 61 8.93 11.51 -15.85
N ALA A 62 10.04 12.27 -15.78
CA ALA A 62 10.89 12.35 -14.60
C ALA A 62 10.15 12.99 -13.43
N PHE A 63 9.45 14.11 -13.66
CA PHE A 63 8.64 14.77 -12.64
C PHE A 63 7.58 13.82 -12.07
N LYS A 64 6.84 13.11 -12.93
CA LYS A 64 5.85 12.12 -12.49
C LYS A 64 6.49 10.94 -11.76
N TYR A 65 7.59 10.39 -12.25
CA TYR A 65 8.29 9.29 -11.60
C TYR A 65 8.79 9.66 -10.18
N LEU A 66 9.20 10.91 -10.00
CA LEU A 66 9.69 11.41 -8.72
C LEU A 66 8.56 11.82 -7.77
N ASN A 67 7.44 12.33 -8.28
CA ASN A 67 6.38 12.94 -7.46
C ASN A 67 5.12 12.05 -7.32
N ASP A 68 4.98 11.00 -8.11
CA ASP A 68 3.79 10.13 -8.18
C ASP A 68 4.17 8.69 -7.83
N SER A 69 4.60 8.51 -6.58
CA SER A 69 4.95 7.21 -6.00
C SER A 69 3.83 6.73 -5.10
N GLN A 70 3.26 5.56 -5.42
CA GLN A 70 2.32 4.90 -4.52
C GLN A 70 3.09 4.15 -3.44
N ARG A 71 2.64 4.29 -2.20
CA ARG A 71 3.21 3.60 -1.03
C ARG A 71 2.19 2.65 -0.43
N ARG A 72 2.62 1.44 -0.12
CA ARG A 72 1.82 0.40 0.54
C ARG A 72 2.62 -0.16 1.71
N VAL A 73 1.96 -0.43 2.83
CA VAL A 73 2.55 -1.11 3.99
C VAL A 73 1.86 -2.44 4.17
N VAL A 74 2.65 -3.50 4.26
CA VAL A 74 2.19 -4.85 4.54
C VAL A 74 2.66 -5.21 5.94
N TRP A 75 1.72 -5.58 6.82
CA TRP A 75 2.00 -5.85 8.22
C TRP A 75 2.15 -7.35 8.46
N GLU A 76 3.00 -7.71 9.41
CA GLU A 76 3.00 -9.05 10.00
C GLU A 76 1.68 -9.21 10.76
N SER A 77 0.82 -10.10 10.29
CA SER A 77 -0.52 -10.27 10.85
C SER A 77 -0.42 -10.76 12.30
N ARG A 78 -0.70 -9.87 13.26
CA ARG A 78 -0.79 -10.18 14.69
C ARG A 78 -2.21 -10.14 15.24
N ARG A 79 -3.25 -10.38 14.42
CA ARG A 79 -4.53 -10.80 15.01
C ARG A 79 -4.34 -12.23 15.50
N ALA A 80 -3.75 -12.36 16.68
CA ALA A 80 -3.81 -13.59 17.43
C ALA A 80 -5.08 -13.54 18.28
N CYS A 81 -5.73 -14.67 18.44
CA CYS A 81 -6.83 -14.81 19.36
C CYS A 81 -6.40 -14.32 20.76
N PRO A 82 -7.15 -13.41 21.39
CA PRO A 82 -6.80 -12.88 22.71
C PRO A 82 -6.80 -13.96 23.81
N GLU A 83 -7.63 -14.99 23.65
CA GLU A 83 -7.79 -16.06 24.64
C GLU A 83 -6.79 -17.20 24.48
N CYS A 84 -6.51 -17.65 23.25
CA CYS A 84 -5.70 -18.85 23.03
C CYS A 84 -4.41 -18.63 22.22
N GLY A 85 -4.20 -17.42 21.69
CA GLY A 85 -3.00 -17.06 20.92
C GLY A 85 -2.95 -17.63 19.50
N GLU A 86 -3.99 -18.31 19.03
CA GLU A 86 -4.05 -18.84 17.66
C GLU A 86 -4.10 -17.70 16.64
N PRO A 87 -3.29 -17.73 15.56
CA PRO A 87 -3.37 -16.75 14.49
C PRO A 87 -4.74 -16.74 13.80
N ALA A 88 -5.32 -15.57 13.64
CA ALA A 88 -6.58 -15.34 12.92
C ALA A 88 -6.35 -15.16 11.42
N ALA A 89 -7.34 -15.58 10.62
CA ALA A 89 -7.46 -15.15 9.22
C ALA A 89 -7.94 -13.68 9.14
N GLU A 90 -7.77 -13.02 8.00
CA GLU A 90 -8.11 -11.59 7.83
C GLU A 90 -9.58 -11.27 8.06
N ASP A 91 -10.43 -12.19 7.65
CA ASP A 91 -11.88 -12.15 7.66
C ASP A 91 -12.47 -13.07 8.73
N ALA A 92 -11.63 -13.69 9.57
CA ALA A 92 -12.11 -14.52 10.65
C ALA A 92 -12.75 -13.65 11.73
N GLU A 93 -14.07 -13.74 11.85
CA GLU A 93 -14.84 -13.16 12.96
C GLU A 93 -14.61 -13.94 14.27
N PHE A 94 -14.29 -15.24 14.16
CA PHE A 94 -14.09 -16.12 15.31
C PHE A 94 -12.81 -16.95 15.19
N CYS A 95 -12.17 -17.20 16.34
CA CYS A 95 -11.01 -18.06 16.43
C CYS A 95 -11.38 -19.51 16.10
N ARG A 96 -10.85 -20.04 15.00
CA ARG A 96 -11.03 -21.43 14.56
C ARG A 96 -10.63 -22.52 15.56
N ARG A 97 -9.87 -22.18 16.61
CA ARG A 97 -9.38 -23.13 17.61
C ARG A 97 -10.18 -23.12 18.90
N CYS A 98 -10.57 -21.95 19.40
CA CYS A 98 -11.23 -21.83 20.71
C CYS A 98 -12.64 -21.20 20.65
N GLY A 99 -13.05 -20.65 19.50
CA GLY A 99 -14.37 -20.05 19.31
C GLY A 99 -14.48 -18.58 19.75
N GLU A 100 -13.44 -18.01 20.37
CA GLU A 100 -13.45 -16.59 20.81
C GLU A 100 -13.62 -15.62 19.65
N ALA A 101 -14.36 -14.53 19.86
CA ALA A 101 -14.52 -13.48 18.86
C ALA A 101 -13.20 -12.75 18.62
N LEU A 102 -12.86 -12.52 17.36
CA LEU A 102 -11.65 -11.82 16.97
C LEU A 102 -11.94 -10.33 16.82
N PRO A 103 -10.99 -9.45 17.17
CA PRO A 103 -11.18 -8.01 17.01
C PRO A 103 -11.36 -7.67 15.53
N GLU A 104 -12.46 -7.01 15.19
CA GLU A 104 -12.79 -6.58 13.83
C GLU A 104 -11.69 -5.68 13.23
N ASP A 105 -11.47 -5.81 11.91
CA ASP A 105 -10.76 -4.77 11.17
C ASP A 105 -11.65 -3.52 11.17
N PRO A 106 -11.14 -2.32 11.45
CA PRO A 106 -11.96 -1.17 11.67
C PRO A 106 -12.43 -0.62 10.33
N ASP A 107 -13.61 -1.03 9.93
CA ASP A 107 -14.48 -0.22 9.09
C ASP A 107 -14.99 0.96 9.91
N GLY A 108 -14.12 1.94 10.14
CA GLY A 108 -14.52 3.21 10.72
C GLY A 108 -15.01 4.20 9.64
N PRO A 109 -15.69 5.29 10.04
CA PRO A 109 -16.37 6.20 9.12
C PRO A 109 -15.41 7.09 8.32
N ARG A 110 -14.11 7.08 8.64
CA ARG A 110 -13.11 7.99 8.05
C ARG A 110 -12.35 7.27 6.93
N ALA A 111 -12.15 7.95 5.81
CA ALA A 111 -11.32 7.45 4.71
C ALA A 111 -9.93 8.09 4.75
N CYS A 112 -8.89 7.32 4.42
CA CYS A 112 -7.53 7.83 4.25
C CYS A 112 -7.47 8.81 3.06
N PRO A 113 -6.96 10.04 3.24
CA PRO A 113 -6.88 11.01 2.15
C PRO A 113 -5.88 10.59 1.04
N GLU A 114 -4.89 9.76 1.37
CA GLU A 114 -3.86 9.33 0.42
C GLU A 114 -4.27 8.11 -0.41
N CYS A 115 -4.99 7.14 0.18
CA CYS A 115 -5.32 5.89 -0.51
C CYS A 115 -6.79 5.47 -0.45
N GLY A 116 -7.65 6.23 0.22
CA GLY A 116 -9.10 6.02 0.25
C GLY A 116 -9.61 4.86 1.11
N VAL A 117 -8.74 4.12 1.81
CA VAL A 117 -9.16 3.00 2.66
C VAL A 117 -9.88 3.52 3.92
N SER A 118 -10.86 2.77 4.42
CA SER A 118 -11.52 3.03 5.71
C SER A 118 -10.52 2.94 6.87
N LEU A 119 -10.71 3.79 7.87
CA LEU A 119 -9.86 3.94 9.04
C LEU A 119 -10.71 3.89 10.31
N SER A 120 -10.20 3.23 11.35
CA SER A 120 -10.77 3.35 12.71
C SER A 120 -10.85 4.79 13.16
N GLU A 121 -11.82 5.10 14.01
CA GLU A 121 -11.90 6.40 14.68
C GLU A 121 -10.58 6.77 15.37
N ASP A 122 -9.88 5.80 15.99
CA ASP A 122 -8.60 6.04 16.67
C ASP A 122 -7.34 5.86 15.79
N ALA A 123 -7.49 5.69 14.46
CA ALA A 123 -6.33 5.54 13.58
C ALA A 123 -5.50 6.82 13.57
N ARG A 124 -4.21 6.71 13.90
CA ARG A 124 -3.19 7.76 13.71
C ARG A 124 -2.38 7.60 12.42
N TYR A 125 -2.33 6.37 11.91
CA TYR A 125 -1.65 6.01 10.67
C TYR A 125 -2.56 5.11 9.84
N CYS A 126 -2.52 5.26 8.52
CA CYS A 126 -3.21 4.38 7.61
C CYS A 126 -2.54 3.00 7.57
N ARG A 127 -3.29 1.92 7.80
CA ARG A 127 -2.74 0.56 7.71
C ARG A 127 -2.45 0.11 6.28
N ASN A 128 -3.01 0.75 5.27
CA ASN A 128 -2.75 0.36 3.88
C ASN A 128 -1.55 1.08 3.27
N CYS A 129 -1.44 2.42 3.40
CA CYS A 129 -0.36 3.20 2.78
C CYS A 129 0.68 3.72 3.77
N GLY A 130 0.39 3.67 5.07
CA GLY A 130 1.27 4.16 6.13
C GLY A 130 1.36 5.68 6.26
N SER A 131 0.47 6.43 5.58
CA SER A 131 0.39 7.87 5.77
C SER A 131 -0.09 8.20 7.18
N GLU A 132 0.39 9.30 7.74
CA GLU A 132 -0.20 9.88 8.94
C GLU A 132 -1.62 10.34 8.60
N VAL A 133 -2.55 10.13 9.51
CA VAL A 133 -3.93 10.57 9.36
C VAL A 133 -4.24 11.48 10.54
N ALA A 134 -4.69 12.70 10.25
CA ALA A 134 -5.13 13.60 11.31
C ALA A 134 -6.32 12.96 12.03
N ALA A 135 -6.30 13.03 13.36
CA ALA A 135 -7.42 12.62 14.20
C ALA A 135 -8.63 13.53 13.92
#